data_AF-A0A0H4C0X4-F1
#
_entry.id   AF-A0A0H4C0X4-F1
#
_cell.length_a   1.000
_cell.length_b   1.000
_cell.length_c   1.000
_cell.angle_alpha   90.00
_cell.angle_beta   90.00
_cell.angle_gamma   90.00
#
_symmetry.space_group_name_H-M   'P 1'
#
loop_
_entity.id
_entity.type
_entity.pdbx_description
1 polymer ?
#
loop_
_entity_poly.entity_id
_entity_poly.type
_entity_poly.pdbx_seq_one_letter_code
_entity_poly.pdbx_strand_id
1 'polypeptide(L)'
;MVAGSAPGEQTGLASSPVEKRAAANAIHDHIGPDTTKAGQAADEQTNAVVKAFDAQDGHGWLTSAAVSKAHKTWGEQVQSLHRRLMSEMSALRGTHTVLTGTDVGVASGVRASSPLDAL
;
A
#
# COMPACT_ATOMS: atom_id res chain seq x y z
N MET A 1 51.58 -7.82 14.95
CA MET A 1 51.57 -7.49 13.52
C MET A 1 50.39 -8.19 12.88
N VAL A 2 49.64 -7.45 12.05
CA VAL A 2 48.49 -7.84 11.19
C VAL A 2 47.18 -8.21 11.92
N ALA A 3 46.00 -7.68 11.59
CA ALA A 3 45.50 -6.51 10.84
C ALA A 3 44.00 -6.44 11.20
N GLY A 4 43.46 -5.34 11.73
CA GLY A 4 42.84 -4.30 10.91
C GLY A 4 41.50 -4.77 10.31
N SER A 5 40.40 -4.65 11.06
CA SER A 5 39.05 -4.84 10.49
C SER A 5 38.86 -3.88 9.32
N ALA A 6 38.56 -4.43 8.14
CA ALA A 6 38.21 -3.63 6.98
C ALA A 6 36.79 -3.06 7.15
N PRO A 7 36.58 -1.73 7.06
CA PRO A 7 35.26 -1.16 6.87
C PRO A 7 34.94 -1.22 5.37
N GLY A 8 34.00 -2.07 4.96
CA GLY A 8 33.57 -2.05 3.55
C GLY A 8 32.94 -3.31 2.98
N GLU A 9 32.41 -4.24 3.77
CA GLU A 9 31.50 -5.23 3.18
C GLU A 9 30.16 -4.53 2.96
N GLN A 10 29.99 -3.93 1.77
CA GLN A 10 28.72 -3.43 1.28
C GLN A 10 27.77 -4.61 1.11
N THR A 11 27.17 -5.08 2.19
CA THR A 11 25.88 -5.76 2.09
C THR A 11 24.95 -4.70 1.52
N GLY A 12 24.47 -4.88 0.29
CA GLY A 12 23.53 -3.96 -0.35
C GLY A 12 22.34 -3.64 0.57
N LEU A 13 21.57 -2.61 0.23
CA LEU A 13 20.37 -2.24 0.99
C LEU A 13 19.58 -3.49 1.43
N ALA A 14 19.08 -3.51 2.67
CA ALA A 14 18.32 -4.63 3.24
C ALA A 14 16.99 -4.96 2.50
N SER A 15 16.77 -4.37 1.33
CA SER A 15 15.60 -4.56 0.48
C SER A 15 16.02 -4.55 -0.98
N SER A 16 15.46 -5.42 -1.83
CA SER A 16 15.72 -5.36 -3.26
C SER A 16 14.71 -4.42 -3.98
N PRO A 17 15.18 -3.56 -4.91
CA PRO A 17 14.28 -2.79 -5.78
C PRO A 17 13.34 -3.67 -6.61
N VAL A 18 13.80 -4.87 -6.99
CA VAL A 18 13.04 -5.85 -7.77
C VAL A 18 11.83 -6.35 -6.98
N GLU A 19 12.01 -6.75 -5.72
CA GLU A 19 10.91 -7.21 -4.86
C GLU A 19 9.92 -6.09 -4.57
N LYS A 20 10.39 -4.86 -4.32
CA LYS A 20 9.48 -3.71 -4.13
C LYS A 20 8.61 -3.46 -5.36
N ARG A 21 9.20 -3.56 -6.56
CA ARG A 21 8.46 -3.43 -7.82
C ARG A 21 7.48 -4.58 -8.02
N ALA A 22 7.91 -5.81 -7.74
CA ALA A 22 7.04 -6.98 -7.81
C ALA A 22 5.85 -6.86 -6.86
N ALA A 23 6.07 -6.41 -5.62
CA ALA A 23 5.00 -6.15 -4.65
C ALA A 23 4.05 -5.05 -5.12
N ALA A 24 4.58 -3.93 -5.64
CA ALA A 24 3.74 -2.87 -6.19
C ALA A 24 2.90 -3.32 -7.39
N ASN A 25 3.45 -4.19 -8.24
CA ASN A 25 2.71 -4.79 -9.35
C ASN A 25 1.64 -5.77 -8.83
N ALA A 26 1.95 -6.61 -7.84
CA ALA A 26 0.95 -7.50 -7.24
C ALA A 26 -0.23 -6.72 -6.65
N ILE A 27 0.04 -5.57 -6.02
CA ILE A 27 -1.03 -4.68 -5.53
C ILE A 27 -1.87 -4.13 -6.68
N HIS A 28 -1.23 -3.66 -7.75
CA HIS A 28 -1.91 -3.04 -8.89
C HIS A 28 -2.70 -4.03 -9.75
N ASP A 29 -2.09 -5.17 -10.06
CA ASP A 29 -2.59 -6.11 -11.07
C ASP A 29 -3.58 -7.12 -10.49
N HIS A 30 -3.48 -7.40 -9.18
CA HIS A 30 -4.27 -8.44 -8.54
C HIS A 30 -5.01 -7.92 -7.31
N ILE A 31 -4.29 -7.52 -6.26
CA ILE A 31 -4.90 -7.30 -4.93
C ILE A 31 -5.91 -6.15 -4.99
N GLY A 32 -5.58 -5.03 -5.63
CA GLY A 32 -6.48 -3.87 -5.77
C GLY A 32 -7.75 -4.23 -6.53
N PRO A 33 -7.66 -4.69 -7.79
CA PRO A 33 -8.81 -5.09 -8.59
C PRO A 33 -9.67 -6.18 -7.93
N ASP A 34 -9.05 -7.22 -7.36
CA ASP A 34 -9.76 -8.32 -6.72
C ASP A 34 -10.48 -7.87 -5.45
N THR A 35 -9.87 -6.97 -4.66
CA THR A 35 -10.51 -6.35 -3.50
C THR A 35 -11.74 -5.54 -3.92
N THR A 36 -11.63 -4.76 -5.00
CA THR A 36 -12.76 -3.99 -5.53
C THR A 36 -13.88 -4.91 -6.02
N LYS A 37 -13.55 -5.97 -6.77
CA LYS A 37 -14.52 -6.94 -7.28
C LYS A 37 -15.24 -7.68 -6.16
N ALA A 38 -14.50 -8.15 -5.15
CA ALA A 38 -15.09 -8.78 -3.97
C ALA A 38 -16.00 -7.79 -3.22
N GLY A 39 -15.59 -6.52 -3.15
CA GLY A 39 -16.38 -5.41 -2.63
C GLY A 39 -17.75 -5.31 -3.32
N GLN A 40 -17.74 -5.18 -4.65
CA GLN A 40 -18.96 -5.06 -5.47
C GLN A 40 -19.89 -6.27 -5.32
N ALA A 41 -19.34 -7.48 -5.30
CA ALA A 41 -20.14 -8.69 -5.13
C ALA A 41 -20.87 -8.71 -3.77
N ALA A 42 -20.22 -8.26 -2.71
CA ALA A 42 -20.85 -8.16 -1.40
C ALA A 42 -21.84 -6.98 -1.30
N ASP A 43 -21.61 -5.87 -2.02
CA ASP A 43 -22.60 -4.80 -2.18
C ASP A 43 -23.89 -5.31 -2.80
N GLU A 44 -23.80 -6.02 -3.93
CA GLU A 44 -24.97 -6.55 -4.64
C GLU A 44 -25.77 -7.52 -3.76
N GLN A 45 -25.09 -8.49 -3.15
CA GLN A 45 -25.73 -9.51 -2.32
C GLN A 45 -26.37 -8.91 -1.07
N THR A 46 -25.68 -7.99 -0.39
CA THR A 46 -26.20 -7.40 0.85
C THR A 46 -27.38 -6.46 0.57
N ASN A 47 -27.33 -5.70 -0.52
CA ASN A 47 -28.46 -4.88 -0.95
C ASN A 47 -29.70 -5.72 -1.29
N ALA A 48 -29.52 -6.90 -1.88
CA ALA A 48 -30.63 -7.83 -2.12
C ALA A 48 -31.26 -8.32 -0.80
N VAL A 49 -30.44 -8.66 0.20
CA VAL A 49 -30.90 -9.08 1.53
C VAL A 49 -31.65 -7.94 2.24
N VAL A 50 -31.11 -6.72 2.21
CA VAL A 50 -31.77 -5.54 2.81
C VAL A 50 -33.15 -5.34 2.20
N LYS A 51 -33.28 -5.37 0.87
CA LYS A 51 -34.57 -5.22 0.18
C LYS A 51 -35.56 -6.33 0.53
N ALA A 52 -35.09 -7.58 0.62
CA ALA A 52 -35.94 -8.71 0.96
C ALA A 52 -36.53 -8.57 2.37
N PHE A 53 -35.74 -8.11 3.35
CA PHE A 53 -36.20 -7.89 4.72
C PHE A 53 -37.03 -6.63 4.90
N ASP A 54 -36.86 -5.62 4.04
CA ASP A 54 -37.63 -4.38 4.09
C ASP A 54 -39.07 -4.55 3.59
N ALA A 55 -39.28 -5.44 2.62
CA ALA A 55 -40.57 -5.61 1.93
C ALA A 55 -41.66 -6.35 2.73
N GLN A 56 -41.39 -6.81 3.95
CA GLN A 56 -42.31 -7.71 4.66
C GLN A 56 -43.41 -6.96 5.46
N ASP A 57 -44.66 -7.38 5.24
CA ASP A 57 -45.90 -7.02 5.97
C ASP A 57 -46.20 -5.50 6.12
N GLY A 58 -45.56 -4.65 5.31
CA GLY A 58 -45.73 -3.19 5.34
C GLY A 58 -44.97 -2.47 6.47
N HIS A 59 -44.28 -3.21 7.34
CA HIS A 59 -43.52 -2.65 8.46
C HIS A 59 -42.02 -2.95 8.41
N GLY A 60 -41.59 -3.86 7.54
CA GLY A 60 -40.19 -4.28 7.42
C GLY A 60 -39.68 -5.02 8.65
N TRP A 61 -38.65 -5.83 8.49
CA TRP A 61 -37.99 -6.46 9.64
C TRP A 61 -36.90 -5.55 10.19
N LEU A 62 -36.78 -5.45 11.53
CA LEU A 62 -35.69 -4.70 12.18
C LEU A 62 -34.29 -5.13 11.69
N THR A 63 -34.16 -6.37 11.23
CA THR A 63 -32.94 -6.91 10.63
C THR A 63 -32.52 -6.17 9.35
N SER A 64 -33.44 -5.60 8.55
CA SER A 64 -33.09 -4.83 7.35
C SER A 64 -32.22 -3.62 7.71
N ALA A 65 -32.61 -2.87 8.74
CA ALA A 65 -31.88 -1.71 9.22
C ALA A 65 -30.52 -2.10 9.84
N ALA A 66 -30.48 -3.20 10.61
CA ALA A 66 -29.24 -3.69 11.20
C ALA A 66 -28.24 -4.15 10.14
N VAL A 67 -28.69 -4.92 9.13
CA VAL A 67 -27.86 -5.38 8.01
C VAL A 67 -27.38 -4.19 7.17
N SER A 68 -28.27 -3.24 6.86
CA SER A 68 -27.91 -2.02 6.13
C SER A 68 -26.82 -1.20 6.83
N LYS A 69 -26.94 -1.03 8.15
CA LYS A 69 -25.92 -0.34 8.95
C LYS A 69 -24.58 -1.08 8.94
N ALA A 70 -24.59 -2.39 9.17
CA ALA A 70 -23.37 -3.21 9.14
C ALA A 70 -22.70 -3.15 7.76
N HIS A 71 -23.50 -3.22 6.70
CA HIS A 71 -23.03 -3.14 5.32
C HIS A 71 -22.37 -1.80 5.01
N LYS A 72 -22.97 -0.68 5.44
CA LYS A 72 -22.36 0.64 5.31
C LYS A 72 -20.98 0.72 5.97
N THR A 73 -20.87 0.25 7.22
CA THR A 73 -19.59 0.26 7.95
C THR A 73 -18.55 -0.62 7.26
N TRP A 74 -18.94 -1.78 6.75
CA TRP A 74 -18.05 -2.64 5.98
C TRP A 74 -17.58 -1.95 4.67
N GLY A 75 -18.47 -1.27 3.95
CA GLY A 75 -18.10 -0.50 2.75
C GLY A 75 -17.08 0.61 3.03
N GLU A 76 -17.24 1.32 4.15
CA GLU A 76 -16.26 2.32 4.62
C GLU A 76 -14.89 1.68 4.92
N GLN A 77 -14.88 0.48 5.51
CA GLN A 77 -13.65 -0.28 5.78
C GLN A 77 -12.97 -0.75 4.49
N VAL A 78 -13.72 -1.27 3.51
CA VAL A 78 -13.19 -1.66 2.19
C VAL A 78 -12.58 -0.47 1.47
N GLN A 79 -13.25 0.69 1.49
CA GLN A 79 -12.71 1.91 0.89
C GLN A 79 -11.42 2.39 1.59
N SER A 80 -11.36 2.27 2.92
CA SER A 80 -10.14 2.57 3.69
C SER A 80 -8.99 1.64 3.30
N LEU A 81 -9.26 0.34 3.20
CA LEU A 81 -8.29 -0.66 2.75
C LEU A 81 -7.77 -0.34 1.35
N HIS A 82 -8.66 -0.04 0.39
CA HIS A 82 -8.26 0.30 -0.97
C HIS A 82 -7.35 1.54 -1.01
N ARG A 83 -7.66 2.59 -0.23
CA ARG A 83 -6.79 3.78 -0.11
C ARG A 83 -5.41 3.43 0.45
N ARG A 84 -5.34 2.55 1.45
CA ARG A 84 -4.07 2.07 2.01
C ARG A 84 -3.25 1.30 0.96
N LEU A 85 -3.86 0.39 0.21
CA LEU A 85 -3.20 -0.34 -0.86
C LEU A 85 -2.58 0.59 -1.91
N MET A 86 -3.33 1.62 -2.34
CA MET A 86 -2.82 2.61 -3.30
C MET A 86 -1.66 3.45 -2.72
N SER A 87 -1.71 3.78 -1.43
CA SER A 87 -0.63 4.47 -0.73
C SER A 87 0.63 3.60 -0.62
N GLU A 88 0.47 2.34 -0.22
CA GLU A 88 1.56 1.36 -0.12
C GLU A 88 2.22 1.11 -1.48
N MET A 89 1.42 0.93 -2.53
CA MET A 89 1.90 0.83 -3.91
C MET A 89 2.73 2.05 -4.33
N SER A 90 2.26 3.25 -4.00
CA SER A 90 2.98 4.50 -4.31
C SER A 90 4.29 4.60 -3.53
N ALA A 91 4.30 4.22 -2.26
CA ALA A 91 5.50 4.19 -1.43
C ALA A 91 6.54 3.18 -1.94
N LEU A 92 6.10 1.97 -2.31
CA LEU A 92 6.96 0.94 -2.89
C LEU A 92 7.63 1.42 -4.19
N ARG A 93 6.87 2.10 -5.05
CA ARG A 93 7.40 2.70 -6.31
C ARG A 93 8.33 3.88 -6.05
N GLY A 94 8.00 4.74 -5.08
CA GLY A 94 8.77 5.95 -4.76
C GLY A 94 10.08 5.69 -4.02
N THR A 95 10.22 4.53 -3.35
CA THR A 95 11.38 4.25 -2.49
C THR A 95 12.71 4.31 -3.26
N HIS A 96 12.76 3.84 -4.51
CA HIS A 96 13.98 3.93 -5.33
C HIS A 96 14.40 5.38 -5.55
N THR A 97 13.45 6.24 -5.94
CA THR A 97 13.71 7.68 -6.15
C THR A 97 14.23 8.36 -4.89
N VAL A 98 13.64 8.04 -3.73
CA VAL A 98 14.09 8.61 -2.43
C VAL A 98 15.53 8.21 -2.16
N LEU A 99 15.85 6.91 -2.24
CA LEU A 99 17.18 6.40 -1.93
C LEU A 99 18.24 6.95 -2.90
N THR A 100 18.00 6.92 -4.21
CA THR A 100 18.92 7.48 -5.20
C THR A 100 19.11 8.99 -5.02
N GLY A 101 18.03 9.72 -4.72
CA GLY A 101 18.12 11.16 -4.45
C GLY A 101 18.96 11.47 -3.22
N THR A 102 18.79 10.69 -2.14
CA THR A 102 19.62 10.79 -0.94
C THR A 102 21.10 10.51 -1.25
N ASP A 103 21.40 9.44 -1.99
CA ASP A 103 22.77 9.09 -2.35
C ASP A 103 23.47 10.20 -3.16
N VAL A 104 22.77 10.76 -4.16
CA VAL A 104 23.30 11.88 -4.97
C VAL A 104 23.53 13.13 -4.12
N GLY A 105 22.59 13.46 -3.22
CA GLY A 105 22.72 14.61 -2.33
C GLY A 105 23.91 14.49 -1.39
N VAL A 106 24.07 13.32 -0.75
CA VAL A 106 25.21 13.04 0.15
C VAL A 106 26.53 13.10 -0.62
N ALA A 107 26.62 12.45 -1.79
CA ALA A 107 27.83 12.48 -2.61
C ALA A 107 28.21 13.91 -3.03
N SER A 108 27.24 14.75 -3.36
CA SER A 108 27.47 16.15 -3.73
C SER A 108 28.00 16.96 -2.56
N GLY A 109 27.44 16.78 -1.35
CA GLY A 109 27.91 17.45 -0.14
C GLY A 109 29.32 17.04 0.27
N VAL A 110 29.65 15.75 0.18
CA VAL A 110 30.99 15.23 0.48
C VAL A 110 32.02 15.74 -0.54
N ARG A 111 31.71 15.76 -1.84
CA ARG A 111 32.61 16.33 -2.86
C ARG A 111 32.87 17.82 -2.62
N ALA A 112 31.84 18.59 -2.31
CA ALA A 112 31.99 20.02 -2.03
C ALA A 112 32.92 20.32 -0.82
N SER A 113 33.03 19.37 0.12
CA SER A 113 33.92 19.49 1.28
C SER A 113 35.29 18.82 1.09
N SER A 114 35.55 18.24 -0.10
CA SER A 114 36.82 17.60 -0.43
C SER A 114 37.90 18.62 -0.79
N PRO A 115 39.03 18.69 -0.07
CA PRO A 115 40.16 19.55 -0.44
C PRO A 115 40.91 19.06 -1.70
N LEU A 116 40.58 17.88 -2.24
CA LEU A 116 41.18 17.34 -3.46
C LEU A 116 40.59 17.93 -4.75
N ASP A 117 39.40 18.54 -4.69
CA ASP A 117 38.75 19.19 -5.85
C ASP A 117 39.17 20.68 -6.00
N ALA A 118 40.01 21.20 -5.08
CA ALA A 118 40.53 22.57 -5.09
C ALA A 118 41.98 22.68 -5.65
N LEU A 119 42.55 21.58 -6.16
CA LEU A 119 43.83 21.49 -6.85
C LEU A 119 43.62 21.34 -8.36
#